data_AF-A0AA51CAN5-F1
#
_entry.id   AF-A0AA51CAN5-F1
#
_cell.length_a   1.000
_cell.length_b   1.000
_cell.length_c   1.000
_cell.angle_alpha   90.00
_cell.angle_beta   90.00
_cell.angle_gamma   90.00
#
_symmetry.space_group_name_H-M   'P 1'
#
loop_
_entity.id
_entity.type
_entity.pdbx_description
1 polymer ?
#
loop_
_entity_poly.entity_id
_entity_poly.type
_entity_poly.pdbx_seq_one_letter_code
_entity_poly.pdbx_strand_id
1 'polypeptide(L)'
;MWNKVFTGFGYWDVISWLIFFFIASFFALWLRSIGRRDYKEGTEQDEIYWSGNPVPEDGAEISVPASSSYWGFRKALEPYYKVLIAMHSGHIRDYVGYYVVTAALIAALILVV
;
A
#
# COMPACT_ATOMS: atom_id res chain seq x y z
N MET A 1 -14.72 12.86 31.18
CA MET A 1 -13.26 13.03 31.32
C MET A 1 -12.60 12.21 30.24
N TRP A 2 -11.61 12.76 29.52
CA TRP A 2 -10.99 12.05 28.40
C TRP A 2 -10.13 10.91 28.93
N ASN A 3 -10.66 9.70 28.86
CA ASN A 3 -10.01 8.52 29.41
C ASN A 3 -8.82 8.11 28.54
N LYS A 4 -7.76 7.62 29.18
CA LYS A 4 -6.61 7.05 28.48
C LYS A 4 -7.01 5.72 27.84
N VAL A 5 -6.59 5.50 26.60
CA VAL A 5 -6.82 4.22 25.90
C VAL A 5 -5.61 3.32 26.13
N PHE A 6 -5.79 2.20 26.82
CA PHE A 6 -4.73 1.24 27.08
C PHE A 6 -4.62 0.23 25.93
N THR A 7 -3.38 -0.07 25.53
CA THR A 7 -3.03 -1.01 24.47
C THR A 7 -1.90 -1.93 24.95
N GLY A 8 -1.63 -3.02 24.22
CA GLY A 8 -0.53 -3.94 24.54
C GLY A 8 0.88 -3.31 24.52
N PHE A 9 1.02 -2.07 24.04
CA PHE A 9 2.28 -1.34 23.94
C PHE A 9 2.34 -0.06 24.79
N GLY A 10 1.30 0.21 25.61
CA GLY A 10 1.24 1.41 26.46
C GLY A 10 -0.13 2.08 26.47
N TYR A 11 -0.19 3.33 26.93
CA TYR A 11 -1.43 4.12 27.00
C TYR A 11 -1.41 5.28 26.01
N TRP A 12 -2.58 5.61 25.49
CA TRP A 12 -2.82 6.74 24.60
C TRP A 12 -3.58 7.81 25.35
N ASP A 13 -3.00 9.01 25.42
CA ASP A 13 -3.57 10.17 26.06
C ASP A 13 -3.96 11.21 25.00
N VAL A 14 -5.25 11.47 24.85
CA VAL A 14 -5.78 12.32 23.77
C VAL A 14 -5.28 13.77 23.90
N ILE A 15 -5.14 14.27 25.12
CA ILE A 15 -4.64 15.62 25.39
C ILE A 15 -3.19 15.76 24.92
N SER A 16 -2.35 14.77 25.23
CA SER A 16 -0.95 14.73 24.79
C SER A 16 -0.82 14.79 23.27
N TRP A 17 -1.70 14.09 22.54
CA TRP A 17 -1.73 14.14 21.08
C TRP A 17 -2.18 15.50 20.54
N LEU A 18 -3.20 16.12 21.14
CA LEU A 18 -3.61 17.48 20.75
C LEU A 18 -2.47 18.49 20.94
N ILE A 19 -1.77 18.42 22.08
CA ILE A 19 -0.61 19.27 22.35
C ILE A 19 0.49 19.01 21.31
N PHE A 20 0.80 17.76 21.02
CA PHE A 20 1.78 17.40 20.00
C PHE A 20 1.43 18.00 18.63
N PHE A 21 0.21 17.80 18.13
CA PHE A 21 -0.22 18.34 16.84
C PHE A 21 -0.25 19.88 16.82
N PHE A 22 -0.62 20.51 17.94
CA PHE A 22 -0.57 21.95 18.07
C PHE A 22 0.86 22.48 17.93
N ILE A 23 1.81 21.89 18.66
CA ILE A 23 3.24 22.26 18.60
C ILE A 23 3.80 22.03 17.19
N ALA A 24 3.53 20.86 16.59
CA ALA A 24 3.98 20.54 15.24
C ALA A 24 3.43 21.53 14.21
N SER A 25 2.14 21.87 14.30
CA SER A 25 1.50 22.86 13.41
C SER A 25 2.08 24.26 13.59
N PHE A 26 2.34 24.66 14.84
CA PHE A 26 2.99 25.94 15.13
C PHE A 26 4.36 26.03 14.44
N PHE A 27 5.23 25.04 14.62
CA PHE A 27 6.55 25.04 14.00
C PHE A 27 6.48 24.97 12.47
N ALA A 28 5.58 24.16 11.91
CA ALA A 28 5.39 24.08 10.47
C ALA A 28 4.94 25.43 9.87
N LEU A 29 3.95 26.08 10.49
CA LEU A 29 3.46 27.39 10.04
C LEU A 29 4.47 28.50 10.28
N TRP A 30 5.22 28.44 11.39
CA TRP A 30 6.30 29.40 11.67
C TRP A 30 7.43 29.29 10.65
N LEU A 31 7.91 28.08 10.35
CA LEU A 31 8.91 27.85 9.30
C LEU A 31 8.39 28.33 7.93
N ARG A 32 7.14 28.01 7.59
CA ARG A 32 6.48 28.52 6.38
C ARG A 32 6.44 30.06 6.35
N SER A 33 6.21 30.70 7.49
CA SER A 33 6.09 32.16 7.58
C SER A 33 7.40 32.91 7.33
N ILE A 34 8.55 32.25 7.60
CA ILE A 34 9.90 32.76 7.35
C ILE A 34 10.34 32.51 5.89
N GLY A 35 9.64 31.61 5.19
CA GLY A 35 9.89 31.33 3.77
C GLY A 35 9.78 32.56 2.88
N ARG A 36 10.47 32.50 1.74
CA ARG A 36 10.45 33.55 0.71
C ARG A 36 9.05 33.68 0.10
N ARG A 37 8.49 34.89 0.14
CA ARG A 37 7.19 35.22 -0.44
C ARG A 37 7.29 35.75 -1.86
N ASP A 38 8.51 35.99 -2.35
CA ASP A 38 8.81 36.54 -3.67
C ASP A 38 9.00 35.46 -4.74
N TYR A 39 8.48 34.25 -4.49
CA TYR A 39 8.35 33.23 -5.52
C TYR A 39 7.34 33.71 -6.57
N LYS A 40 7.58 33.33 -7.83
CA LYS A 40 6.73 33.74 -8.95
C LYS A 40 5.71 32.65 -9.25
N GLU A 41 4.50 32.85 -8.72
CA GLU A 41 3.36 31.97 -8.97
C GLU A 41 3.06 31.87 -10.49
N GLY A 42 2.79 30.66 -10.97
CA GLY A 42 2.55 30.35 -12.38
C GLY A 42 3.81 30.30 -13.25
N THR A 43 5.00 30.19 -12.65
CA THR A 43 6.27 30.02 -13.38
C THR A 43 6.92 28.68 -13.08
N GLU A 44 8.04 28.38 -13.73
CA GLU A 44 8.88 27.19 -13.43
C GLU A 44 9.33 27.12 -11.95
N GLN A 45 9.18 28.19 -11.16
CA GLN A 45 9.44 28.17 -9.71
C GLN A 45 8.38 27.39 -8.91
N ASP A 46 7.20 27.16 -9.48
CA ASP A 46 6.13 26.35 -8.88
C ASP A 46 6.26 24.87 -9.27
N GLU A 47 7.07 24.56 -10.29
CA GLU A 47 7.27 23.21 -10.78
C GLU A 47 8.21 22.42 -9.87
N ILE A 48 8.02 21.10 -9.86
CA ILE A 48 8.96 20.19 -9.18
C ILE A 48 10.31 20.31 -9.88
N TYR A 49 11.38 20.51 -9.09
CA TYR A 49 12.73 20.52 -9.65
C TYR A 49 13.05 19.17 -10.32
N TRP A 50 13.06 19.16 -11.66
CA TRP A 50 13.34 17.97 -12.48
C TRP A 50 14.65 18.14 -13.27
N SER A 51 15.69 18.64 -12.60
CA SER A 51 17.02 18.86 -13.20
C SER A 51 16.98 19.68 -14.51
N GLY A 52 16.03 20.62 -14.63
CA GLY A 52 15.83 21.45 -15.82
C GLY A 52 15.15 20.74 -17.00
N ASN A 53 14.68 19.49 -16.84
CA ASN A 53 13.87 18.82 -17.84
C ASN A 53 12.37 19.14 -17.65
N PRO A 54 11.55 19.10 -18.72
CA PRO A 54 10.10 19.20 -18.59
C PRO A 54 9.58 18.05 -17.72
N VAL A 55 8.72 18.38 -16.75
CA VAL A 55 8.06 17.39 -15.89
C VAL A 55 6.97 16.68 -16.70
N PRO A 56 6.98 15.34 -16.81
CA PRO A 56 5.91 14.60 -17.48
C PRO A 56 4.57 14.79 -16.76
N GLU A 57 3.51 15.15 -17.49
CA GLU A 57 2.20 15.49 -16.90
C GLU A 57 1.58 14.34 -16.06
N ASP A 58 1.87 13.09 -16.41
CA ASP A 58 1.28 11.91 -15.75
C ASP A 58 2.17 11.30 -14.67
N GLY A 59 3.38 11.84 -14.47
CA GLY A 59 4.36 11.31 -13.54
C GLY A 59 4.83 9.87 -13.82
N ALA A 60 4.41 9.26 -14.95
CA ALA A 60 4.63 7.84 -15.22
C ALA A 60 6.09 7.53 -15.57
N GLU A 61 6.79 8.49 -16.19
CA GLU A 61 8.21 8.36 -16.54
C GLU A 61 9.15 8.73 -15.38
N ILE A 62 8.66 9.44 -14.35
CA ILE A 62 9.44 9.88 -13.18
C ILE A 62 9.18 9.05 -11.92
N SER A 63 8.06 8.32 -11.87
CA SER A 63 7.75 7.43 -10.76
C SER A 63 8.26 6.03 -11.03
N VAL A 64 8.93 5.41 -10.05
CA VAL A 64 9.14 3.97 -10.07
C VAL A 64 7.75 3.35 -9.85
N PRO A 65 7.20 2.56 -10.80
CA PRO A 65 5.88 1.98 -10.64
C PRO A 65 5.80 1.18 -9.33
N ALA A 66 4.68 1.26 -8.62
CA ALA A 66 4.48 0.42 -7.43
C ALA A 66 4.61 -1.09 -7.76
N SER A 67 4.35 -1.48 -9.01
CA SER A 67 4.59 -2.82 -9.53
C SER A 67 6.07 -3.22 -9.64
N SER A 68 6.97 -2.23 -9.61
CA SER A 68 8.42 -2.44 -9.59
C SER A 68 8.92 -2.76 -8.18
N SER A 69 8.20 -2.32 -7.14
CA SER A 69 8.44 -2.80 -5.78
C SER A 69 8.21 -4.31 -5.73
N TYR A 70 9.23 -5.07 -5.33
CA TYR A 70 9.20 -6.54 -5.29
C TYR A 70 9.02 -7.23 -6.65
N TRP A 71 9.39 -6.56 -7.75
CA TRP A 71 9.33 -7.17 -9.10
C TRP A 71 10.03 -8.53 -9.15
N GLY A 72 11.21 -8.65 -8.53
CA GLY A 72 11.96 -9.91 -8.47
C GLY A 72 11.18 -11.03 -7.78
N PHE A 73 10.50 -10.75 -6.67
CA PHE A 73 9.63 -11.72 -5.99
C PHE A 73 8.42 -12.09 -6.83
N ARG A 74 7.74 -11.10 -7.43
CA ARG A 74 6.58 -11.35 -8.28
C ARG A 74 6.96 -12.17 -9.51
N LYS A 75 8.12 -11.88 -10.10
CA LYS A 75 8.65 -12.61 -11.27
C LYS A 75 9.05 -14.03 -10.91
N ALA A 76 9.71 -14.23 -9.77
CA ALA A 76 10.06 -15.56 -9.27
C ALA A 76 8.81 -16.43 -9.01
N LEU A 77 7.74 -15.83 -8.50
CA LEU A 77 6.47 -16.52 -8.21
C LEU A 77 5.49 -16.57 -9.40
N GLU A 78 5.82 -15.96 -10.55
CA GLU A 78 4.92 -15.91 -11.70
C GLU A 78 4.43 -17.30 -12.15
N PRO A 79 5.28 -18.35 -12.25
CA PRO A 79 4.80 -19.69 -12.62
C PRO A 79 3.81 -20.27 -11.62
N TYR A 80 4.04 -20.05 -10.32
CA TYR A 80 3.15 -20.51 -9.25
C TYR A 80 1.77 -19.85 -9.36
N TYR A 81 1.73 -18.52 -9.52
CA TYR A 81 0.48 -17.79 -9.70
C TYR A 81 -0.25 -18.17 -10.98
N LYS A 82 0.46 -18.43 -12.09
CA LYS A 82 -0.16 -18.89 -13.34
C LYS A 82 -0.94 -20.18 -13.15
N VAL A 83 -0.38 -21.15 -12.42
CA VAL A 83 -1.08 -22.42 -12.12
C VAL A 83 -2.31 -22.16 -11.24
N LEU A 84 -2.16 -21.38 -10.17
CA LEU A 84 -3.28 -21.07 -9.28
C LEU A 84 -4.43 -20.37 -10.01
N ILE A 85 -4.13 -19.38 -10.84
CA ILE A 85 -5.13 -18.65 -11.62
C ILE A 85 -5.80 -19.60 -12.62
N ALA A 86 -5.04 -20.49 -13.28
CA ALA A 86 -5.60 -21.46 -14.22
C ALA A 86 -6.60 -22.44 -13.57
N MET A 87 -6.43 -22.76 -12.29
CA MET A 87 -7.39 -23.57 -11.52
C MET A 87 -8.70 -22.84 -11.19
N HIS A 88 -8.76 -21.52 -11.38
CA HIS A 88 -9.95 -20.69 -11.13
C HIS A 88 -10.60 -20.28 -12.45
N SER A 89 -10.97 -21.27 -13.27
CA SER A 89 -11.57 -21.05 -14.60
C SER A 89 -12.93 -20.34 -14.58
N GLY A 90 -13.62 -20.33 -13.43
CA GLY A 90 -15.00 -19.86 -13.32
C GLY A 90 -16.03 -20.81 -13.92
N HIS A 91 -15.62 -22.01 -14.38
CA HIS A 91 -16.53 -23.01 -14.93
C HIS A 91 -16.99 -24.01 -13.87
N ILE A 92 -18.30 -24.10 -13.64
CA ILE A 92 -18.89 -24.93 -12.57
C ILE A 92 -18.43 -26.40 -12.60
N ARG A 93 -18.16 -26.94 -13.79
CA ARG A 93 -17.73 -28.33 -13.97
C ARG A 93 -16.38 -28.60 -13.30
N ASP A 94 -15.46 -27.65 -13.36
CA ASP A 94 -14.11 -27.80 -12.79
C ASP A 94 -14.19 -27.84 -11.26
N TYR A 95 -15.03 -26.99 -10.66
CA TYR A 95 -15.26 -26.97 -9.21
C TYR A 95 -15.98 -28.23 -8.71
N VAL A 96 -16.98 -28.74 -9.45
CA VAL A 96 -17.61 -30.02 -9.14
C VAL A 96 -16.59 -31.16 -9.23
N GLY A 97 -15.70 -31.13 -10.23
CA GLY A 97 -14.58 -32.06 -10.34
C GLY A 97 -13.67 -32.02 -9.12
N TYR A 98 -13.24 -30.84 -8.68
CA TYR A 98 -12.42 -30.68 -7.47
C TYR A 98 -13.13 -31.19 -6.21
N TYR A 99 -14.42 -30.94 -6.07
CA TYR A 99 -15.22 -31.46 -4.97
C TYR A 99 -15.23 -32.99 -4.93
N VAL A 100 -15.52 -33.63 -6.06
CA VAL A 100 -15.58 -35.10 -6.17
C VAL A 100 -14.22 -35.73 -5.87
N VAL A 101 -13.14 -35.18 -6.45
CA VAL A 101 -11.77 -35.68 -6.21
C VAL A 101 -11.40 -35.54 -4.73
N THR A 102 -11.69 -34.39 -4.11
CA THR A 102 -11.39 -34.15 -2.70
C THR A 102 -12.18 -35.11 -1.80
N ALA A 103 -13.47 -35.32 -2.07
CA ALA A 103 -14.31 -36.25 -1.33
C ALA A 103 -13.80 -37.70 -1.45
N ALA A 104 -13.38 -38.11 -2.66
CA ALA A 104 -12.80 -39.43 -2.89
C ALA A 104 -11.47 -39.61 -2.13
N LEU A 105 -10.60 -38.60 -2.12
CA LEU A 105 -9.34 -38.63 -1.36
C LEU A 105 -9.58 -38.74 0.15
N ILE A 106 -10.54 -37.97 0.68
CA ILE A 106 -10.91 -38.03 2.10
C ILE A 106 -11.49 -39.42 2.45
N ALA A 107 -12.40 -39.94 1.62
CA ALA A 107 -12.98 -41.26 1.83
C ALA A 107 -11.91 -42.36 1.81
N ALA A 108 -10.96 -42.30 0.87
CA ALA A 108 -9.84 -43.23 0.81
C ALA A 108 -8.96 -43.13 2.07
N LEU A 109 -8.65 -41.92 2.54
CA LEU A 109 -7.88 -41.72 3.76
C LEU A 109 -8.58 -42.34 4.99
N ILE A 110 -9.89 -42.12 5.12
CA ILE A 110 -10.70 -42.68 6.23
C ILE A 110 -10.75 -44.21 6.17
N LEU A 111 -10.75 -44.82 4.99
CA LEU A 111 -10.81 -46.27 4.83
C LEU A 111 -9.45 -46.96 4.98
N VAL A 112 -8.35 -46.21 4.86
CA VAL A 112 -6.97 -46.73 4.98
C VAL A 112 -6.40 -46.54 6.40
N VAL A 113 -6.92 -45.57 7.17
CA VAL A 113 -6.63 -45.35 8.59
C VAL A 113 -7.58 -46.17 9.46
#